data_AF-A0A9E5RC99-F1
#
_entry.id   AF-A0A9E5RC99-F1
#
_cell.length_a   1.000
_cell.length_b   1.000
_cell.length_c   1.000
_cell.angle_alpha   90.00
_cell.angle_beta   90.00
_cell.angle_gamma   90.00
#
_symmetry.space_group_name_H-M   'P 1'
#
loop_
_entity.id
_entity.type
_entity.pdbx_description
1 polymer ?
#
loop_
_entity_poly.entity_id
_entity_poly.type
_entity_poly.pdbx_seq_one_letter_code
_entity_poly.pdbx_strand_id
1 'polypeptide(L)'
;GAMRTMTLNVAKLYAQQRTEMEHPLNRLSTGWEAAPATPTIPALPSSAAPAPFLLEIGVEELPAQDVDSAYAQLQAAAPAFFEGLRLAVEGLQVYATPRRLVIYAASVAPRQTDETEAVRGPALKVAFNEQGQPTRAAEGFARKFGLEANALERRSADGGEYVYAIVQHVGRPAPEVLAEALPGLIASIKFDKSMRWNASGIAFSRPLRWIVALWGSEVLPFEYAQVPSGATTRGVRGLGAPEISLADIPAYFAAMQNQGIVLDPATRCDTIWAQVEALATEVGGACRPRPGSVGRSHAPGRATDRLAWHLCGALSGSAARGTHHRDAR
;
A
#
# COMPACT_ATOMS: atom_id res chain seq x y z
N GLY A 1 43.11 15.95 5.10
CA GLY A 1 42.99 16.20 3.65
C GLY A 1 43.73 15.17 2.81
N ALA A 2 43.51 13.87 3.03
CA ALA A 2 44.10 12.79 2.22
C ALA A 2 43.01 12.08 1.39
N MET A 3 41.88 11.76 2.03
CA MET A 3 40.73 11.11 1.38
C MET A 3 40.15 11.97 0.24
N ARG A 4 40.02 13.29 0.44
CA ARG A 4 39.51 14.23 -0.59
C ARG A 4 40.42 14.30 -1.82
N THR A 5 41.73 14.26 -1.60
CA THR A 5 42.75 14.25 -2.65
C THR A 5 42.74 12.92 -3.41
N MET A 6 42.55 11.81 -2.69
CA MET A 6 42.44 10.48 -3.29
C MET A 6 41.18 10.36 -4.16
N THR A 7 40.03 10.86 -3.70
CA THR A 7 38.79 10.91 -4.50
C THR A 7 38.96 11.76 -5.76
N LEU A 8 39.63 12.93 -5.65
CA LEU A 8 39.95 13.78 -6.79
C LEU A 8 40.86 13.08 -7.81
N ASN A 9 41.88 12.36 -7.34
CA ASN A 9 42.81 11.64 -8.21
C ASN A 9 42.13 10.46 -8.91
N VAL A 10 41.27 9.70 -8.21
CA VAL A 10 40.47 8.62 -8.80
C VAL A 10 39.53 9.17 -9.87
N ALA A 11 38.86 10.30 -9.61
CA ALA A 11 37.99 10.94 -10.58
C ALA A 11 38.75 11.41 -11.84
N LYS A 12 39.94 12.00 -11.67
CA LYS A 12 40.80 12.43 -12.78
C LYS A 12 41.31 11.25 -13.62
N LEU A 13 41.77 10.18 -12.97
CA LEU A 13 42.23 8.97 -13.65
C LEU A 13 41.11 8.30 -14.44
N TYR A 14 39.91 8.21 -13.86
CA TYR A 14 38.74 7.68 -14.55
C TYR A 14 38.38 8.51 -15.79
N ALA A 15 38.41 9.85 -15.68
CA ALA A 15 38.17 10.74 -16.83
C ALA A 15 39.24 10.59 -17.92
N GLN A 16 40.52 10.51 -17.54
CA GLN A 16 41.63 10.34 -18.49
C GLN A 16 41.56 8.99 -19.22
N GLN A 17 41.34 7.91 -18.48
CA GLN A 17 41.14 6.57 -19.03
C GLN A 17 39.96 6.55 -20.02
N ARG A 18 38.88 7.29 -19.71
CA ARG A 18 37.73 7.43 -20.60
C ARG A 18 38.08 8.16 -21.89
N THR A 19 38.84 9.24 -21.81
CA THR A 19 39.30 9.98 -23.00
C THR A 19 40.21 9.11 -23.88
N GLU A 20 41.12 8.35 -23.27
CA GLU A 20 42.02 7.41 -23.98
C GLU A 20 41.26 6.30 -24.71
N MET A 21 40.12 5.87 -24.17
CA MET A 21 39.24 4.91 -24.83
C MET A 21 38.26 5.54 -25.84
N GLU A 22 38.39 6.83 -26.16
CA GLU A 22 37.47 7.62 -27.00
C GLU A 22 36.03 7.69 -26.46
N HIS A 23 35.90 7.75 -25.13
CA HIS A 23 34.62 7.81 -24.41
C HIS A 23 33.60 6.75 -24.87
N PRO A 24 33.92 5.44 -24.83
CA PRO A 24 32.98 4.42 -25.27
C PRO A 24 31.91 4.26 -24.19
N LEU A 25 30.87 5.07 -24.29
CA LEU A 25 29.58 4.85 -23.66
C LEU A 25 28.77 4.07 -24.69
N ASN A 26 29.10 2.78 -24.91
CA ASN A 26 28.21 1.75 -25.49
C ASN A 26 28.98 0.50 -25.95
N ARG A 27 29.39 -0.32 -24.98
CA ARG A 27 28.99 -1.75 -25.05
C ARG A 27 27.95 -2.04 -23.97
N LEU A 28 27.09 -1.06 -23.68
CA LEU A 28 25.76 -1.39 -23.19
C LEU A 28 25.16 -2.19 -24.33
N SER A 29 24.89 -3.46 -24.06
CA SER A 29 24.24 -4.41 -24.96
C SER A 29 23.33 -3.70 -25.98
N THR A 30 23.44 -4.11 -27.24
CA THR A 30 22.41 -4.00 -28.29
C THR A 30 21.07 -4.64 -27.91
N GLY A 31 20.80 -4.80 -26.61
CA GLY A 31 19.62 -5.36 -25.97
C GLY A 31 19.06 -4.45 -24.88
N TRP A 32 19.20 -3.11 -25.00
CA TRP A 32 18.02 -2.29 -24.70
C TRP A 32 17.07 -2.49 -25.88
N GLU A 33 16.55 -3.70 -26.00
CA GLU A 33 15.31 -3.91 -26.71
C GLU A 33 14.29 -3.12 -25.89
N ALA A 34 13.51 -2.28 -26.57
CA ALA A 34 12.39 -1.61 -25.94
C ALA A 34 11.64 -2.64 -25.10
N ALA A 35 11.28 -2.25 -23.87
CA ALA A 35 10.49 -3.10 -22.98
C ALA A 35 9.42 -3.83 -23.81
N PRO A 36 9.22 -5.15 -23.62
CA PRO A 36 8.28 -5.91 -24.41
C PRO A 36 6.93 -5.20 -24.44
N ALA A 37 6.24 -5.34 -25.57
CA ALA A 37 4.97 -4.73 -25.95
C ALA A 37 4.19 -4.13 -24.78
N THR A 38 3.75 -2.87 -24.95
CA THR A 38 2.76 -2.19 -24.09
C THR A 38 1.85 -3.25 -23.46
N PRO A 39 1.94 -3.49 -22.14
CA PRO A 39 1.20 -4.58 -21.53
C PRO A 39 -0.25 -4.38 -21.92
N THR A 40 -0.84 -5.39 -22.57
CA THR A 40 -2.26 -5.37 -22.89
C THR A 40 -2.96 -5.18 -21.56
N ILE A 41 -3.53 -4.00 -21.34
CA ILE A 41 -4.29 -3.70 -20.13
C ILE A 41 -5.45 -4.71 -20.13
N PRO A 42 -5.47 -5.69 -19.22
CA PRO A 42 -6.55 -6.66 -19.19
C PRO A 42 -7.86 -5.90 -18.96
N ALA A 43 -8.96 -6.41 -19.50
CA ALA A 43 -10.28 -5.85 -19.20
C ALA A 43 -10.56 -5.95 -17.69
N LEU A 44 -11.29 -4.98 -17.13
CA LEU A 44 -11.68 -5.02 -15.73
C LEU A 44 -12.56 -6.26 -15.48
N PRO A 45 -12.31 -6.99 -14.38
CA PRO A 45 -13.13 -8.15 -14.06
C PRO A 45 -14.55 -7.73 -13.72
N SER A 46 -15.52 -8.56 -14.11
CA SER A 46 -16.95 -8.31 -13.89
C SER A 46 -17.58 -9.56 -13.28
N SER A 47 -17.33 -9.76 -11.99
CA SER A 47 -17.96 -10.84 -11.22
C SER A 47 -19.07 -10.29 -10.34
N ALA A 48 -20.22 -10.96 -10.36
CA ALA A 48 -21.39 -10.62 -9.54
C ALA A 48 -21.33 -11.22 -8.12
N ALA A 49 -20.29 -12.01 -7.80
CA ALA A 49 -20.12 -12.66 -6.50
C ALA A 49 -18.96 -12.02 -5.70
N PRO A 50 -19.01 -12.05 -4.35
CA PRO A 50 -17.88 -11.65 -3.53
C PRO A 50 -16.63 -12.46 -3.88
N ALA A 51 -15.48 -11.80 -3.93
CA ALA A 51 -14.22 -12.43 -4.31
C ALA A 51 -13.08 -12.02 -3.38
N PRO A 52 -12.05 -12.87 -3.21
CA PRO A 52 -10.85 -12.49 -2.49
C PRO A 52 -10.08 -11.42 -3.26
N PHE A 53 -9.39 -10.55 -2.53
CA PHE A 53 -8.59 -9.47 -3.09
C PHE A 53 -7.17 -9.52 -2.55
N LEU A 54 -6.18 -9.27 -3.41
CA LEU A 54 -4.78 -9.18 -3.05
C LEU A 54 -4.12 -8.00 -3.74
N LEU A 55 -3.43 -7.16 -2.96
CA LEU A 55 -2.50 -6.14 -3.44
C LEU A 55 -1.11 -6.44 -2.88
N GLU A 56 -0.11 -6.57 -3.74
CA GLU A 56 1.30 -6.58 -3.39
C GLU A 56 2.00 -5.36 -4.00
N ILE A 57 2.67 -4.59 -3.15
CA ILE A 57 3.56 -3.51 -3.55
C ILE A 57 5.00 -4.02 -3.42
N GLY A 58 5.62 -4.29 -4.57
CA GLY A 58 6.98 -4.81 -4.68
C GLY A 58 8.01 -3.70 -4.79
N VAL A 59 8.96 -3.68 -3.86
CA VAL A 59 10.05 -2.69 -3.78
C VAL A 59 11.40 -3.38 -3.67
N GLU A 60 12.48 -2.61 -3.81
CA GLU A 60 13.83 -3.18 -3.70
C GLU A 60 14.18 -3.69 -2.31
N GLU A 61 14.50 -2.81 -1.35
CA GLU A 61 14.82 -3.13 0.04
C GLU A 61 14.54 -1.91 0.92
N LEU A 62 13.39 -1.91 1.59
CA LEU A 62 13.01 -0.89 2.56
C LEU A 62 13.89 -0.97 3.81
N PRO A 63 14.30 0.18 4.37
CA PRO A 63 14.81 0.25 5.73
C PRO A 63 13.82 -0.36 6.74
N ALA A 64 14.32 -1.01 7.79
CA ALA A 64 13.47 -1.64 8.81
C ALA A 64 12.42 -0.67 9.39
N GLN A 65 12.82 0.56 9.70
CA GLN A 65 11.92 1.60 10.21
C GLN A 65 10.80 1.96 9.22
N ASP A 66 11.11 1.98 7.92
CA ASP A 66 10.13 2.27 6.88
C ASP A 66 9.17 1.10 6.68
N VAL A 67 9.62 -0.16 6.88
CA VAL A 67 8.75 -1.34 6.88
C VAL A 67 7.73 -1.25 8.02
N ASP A 68 8.20 -1.00 9.24
CA ASP A 68 7.33 -0.91 10.42
C ASP A 68 6.32 0.25 10.29
N SER A 69 6.80 1.41 9.81
CA SER A 69 5.97 2.58 9.57
C SER A 69 4.91 2.32 8.48
N ALA A 70 5.30 1.74 7.34
CA ALA A 70 4.38 1.42 6.27
C ALA A 70 3.36 0.35 6.69
N TYR A 71 3.79 -0.65 7.45
CA TYR A 71 2.91 -1.67 8.00
C TYR A 71 1.82 -1.06 8.90
N ALA A 72 2.21 -0.21 9.86
CA ALA A 72 1.26 0.46 10.76
C ALA A 72 0.31 1.40 9.99
N GLN A 73 0.82 2.15 9.02
CA GLN A 73 0.00 3.02 8.17
C GLN A 73 -1.01 2.21 7.36
N LEU A 74 -0.61 1.10 6.75
CA LEU A 74 -1.51 0.26 5.95
C LEU A 74 -2.55 -0.47 6.81
N GLN A 75 -2.20 -0.89 8.02
CA GLN A 75 -3.17 -1.46 8.96
C GLN A 75 -4.28 -0.47 9.32
N ALA A 76 -3.97 0.82 9.43
CA ALA A 76 -4.97 1.86 9.70
C ALA A 76 -5.70 2.31 8.42
N ALA A 77 -4.99 2.43 7.30
CA ALA A 77 -5.53 2.95 6.05
C ALA A 77 -6.40 1.94 5.31
N ALA A 78 -6.08 0.63 5.36
CA ALA A 78 -6.82 -0.37 4.59
C ALA A 78 -8.31 -0.48 5.01
N PRO A 79 -8.68 -0.54 6.30
CA PRO A 79 -10.08 -0.52 6.71
C PRO A 79 -10.81 0.75 6.25
N ALA A 80 -10.21 1.92 6.48
CA ALA A 80 -10.77 3.21 6.09
C ALA A 80 -10.91 3.35 4.56
N PHE A 81 -10.01 2.75 3.80
CA PHE A 81 -10.07 2.69 2.35
C PHE A 81 -11.30 1.91 1.86
N PHE A 82 -11.52 0.69 2.34
CA PHE A 82 -12.69 -0.09 1.94
C PHE A 82 -14.01 0.54 2.41
N GLU A 83 -14.03 1.12 3.62
CA GLU A 83 -15.18 1.84 4.16
C GLU A 83 -15.52 3.09 3.31
N GLY A 84 -14.51 3.90 2.97
CA GLY A 84 -14.69 5.07 2.10
C GLY A 84 -15.15 4.71 0.68
N LEU A 85 -14.77 3.52 0.21
CA LEU A 85 -15.28 2.96 -1.05
C LEU A 85 -16.66 2.31 -0.91
N ARG A 86 -17.26 2.24 0.29
CA ARG A 86 -18.54 1.57 0.55
C ARG A 86 -18.54 0.12 0.08
N LEU A 87 -17.40 -0.57 0.24
CA LEU A 87 -17.22 -1.98 -0.08
C LEU A 87 -17.14 -2.78 1.22
N ALA A 88 -18.08 -3.69 1.42
CA ALA A 88 -18.01 -4.62 2.53
C ALA A 88 -16.83 -5.58 2.33
N VAL A 89 -16.03 -5.79 3.38
CA VAL A 89 -14.83 -6.61 3.35
C VAL A 89 -14.78 -7.53 4.57
N GLU A 90 -14.35 -8.76 4.36
CA GLU A 90 -14.14 -9.76 5.40
C GLU A 90 -12.71 -10.32 5.35
N GLY A 91 -12.15 -10.63 6.51
CA GLY A 91 -10.82 -11.24 6.62
C GLY A 91 -9.70 -10.34 6.10
N LEU A 92 -9.76 -9.02 6.35
CA LEU A 92 -8.72 -8.08 5.96
C LEU A 92 -7.44 -8.32 6.78
N GLN A 93 -6.34 -8.55 6.08
CA GLN A 93 -5.02 -8.78 6.63
C GLN A 93 -3.99 -7.92 5.88
N VAL A 94 -3.01 -7.42 6.64
CA VAL A 94 -1.89 -6.66 6.09
C VAL A 94 -0.62 -7.43 6.43
N TYR A 95 0.31 -7.51 5.49
CA TYR A 95 1.62 -8.12 5.70
C TYR A 95 2.73 -7.19 5.23
N ALA A 96 3.91 -7.35 5.82
CA ALA A 96 5.06 -6.53 5.49
C ALA A 96 6.37 -7.31 5.58
N THR A 97 7.18 -7.12 4.55
CA THR A 97 8.57 -7.59 4.46
C THR A 97 9.43 -6.44 3.92
N PRO A 98 10.77 -6.49 4.05
CA PRO A 98 11.64 -5.46 3.47
C PRO A 98 11.41 -5.17 1.99
N ARG A 99 10.88 -6.14 1.24
CA ARG A 99 10.64 -6.01 -0.21
C ARG A 99 9.18 -5.91 -0.62
N ARG A 100 8.25 -6.11 0.30
CA ARG A 100 6.82 -6.29 -0.02
C ARG A 100 5.94 -5.68 1.05
N LEU A 101 4.94 -4.94 0.61
CA LEU A 101 3.79 -4.58 1.43
C LEU A 101 2.58 -5.25 0.80
N VAL A 102 1.81 -5.98 1.58
CA VAL A 102 0.71 -6.80 1.08
C VAL A 102 -0.56 -6.48 1.81
N ILE A 103 -1.66 -6.33 1.08
CA ILE A 103 -3.01 -6.25 1.62
C ILE A 103 -3.78 -7.42 1.04
N TYR A 104 -4.36 -8.24 1.90
CA TYR A 104 -5.18 -9.37 1.54
C TYR A 104 -6.55 -9.22 2.18
N ALA A 105 -7.61 -9.48 1.42
CA ALA A 105 -8.95 -9.62 1.95
C ALA A 105 -9.53 -10.96 1.48
N ALA A 106 -10.07 -11.73 2.41
CA ALA A 106 -10.64 -13.04 2.10
C ALA A 106 -11.90 -12.94 1.23
N SER A 107 -12.69 -11.89 1.44
CA SER A 107 -13.90 -11.62 0.66
C SER A 107 -14.15 -10.13 0.58
N VAL A 108 -14.38 -9.60 -0.63
CA VAL A 108 -14.80 -8.23 -0.88
C VAL A 108 -16.10 -8.27 -1.68
N ALA A 109 -17.06 -7.41 -1.31
CA ALA A 109 -18.33 -7.28 -2.01
C ALA A 109 -18.11 -6.95 -3.51
N PRO A 110 -18.88 -7.55 -4.43
CA PRO A 110 -18.70 -7.37 -5.88
C PRO A 110 -19.05 -5.97 -6.37
N ARG A 111 -19.78 -5.19 -5.57
CA ARG A 111 -20.27 -3.87 -5.92
C ARG A 111 -20.35 -2.99 -4.67
N GLN A 112 -20.17 -1.69 -4.86
CA GLN A 112 -20.46 -0.72 -3.80
C GLN A 112 -21.93 -0.80 -3.38
N THR A 113 -22.21 -0.52 -2.11
CA THR A 113 -23.59 -0.34 -1.66
C THR A 113 -24.19 0.92 -2.27
N ASP A 114 -25.44 0.82 -2.71
CA ASP A 114 -26.19 1.96 -3.21
C ASP A 114 -26.42 2.96 -2.06
N GLU A 115 -26.22 4.25 -2.33
CA GLU A 115 -26.44 5.30 -1.33
C GLU A 115 -27.56 6.21 -1.80
N THR A 116 -28.48 6.52 -0.89
CA THR A 116 -29.56 7.46 -1.14
C THR A 116 -29.33 8.70 -0.29
N GLU A 117 -28.93 9.80 -0.91
CA GLU A 117 -28.73 11.08 -0.25
C GLU A 117 -30.00 11.94 -0.40
N ALA A 118 -30.53 12.43 0.71
CA ALA A 118 -31.63 13.39 0.71
C ALA A 118 -31.08 14.81 0.83
N VAL A 119 -30.95 15.51 -0.29
CA VAL A 119 -30.41 16.88 -0.32
C VAL A 119 -31.52 17.88 -0.03
N ARG A 120 -31.34 18.68 1.03
CA ARG A 120 -32.27 19.76 1.38
C ARG A 120 -32.22 20.87 0.33
N GLY A 121 -33.38 21.17 -0.22
CA GLY A 121 -33.63 22.25 -1.16
C GLY A 121 -34.31 23.46 -0.54
N PRO A 122 -34.82 24.38 -1.38
CA PRO A 122 -35.50 25.59 -0.93
C PRO A 122 -36.77 25.26 -0.13
N ALA A 123 -37.22 26.23 0.68
CA ALA A 123 -38.48 26.13 1.42
C ALA A 123 -39.66 25.92 0.46
N LEU A 124 -40.68 25.19 0.91
CA LEU A 124 -41.84 24.81 0.09
C LEU A 124 -42.51 26.02 -0.57
N LYS A 125 -42.64 27.13 0.18
CA LYS A 125 -43.23 28.40 -0.29
C LYS A 125 -42.43 29.09 -1.41
N VAL A 126 -41.14 28.80 -1.51
CA VAL A 126 -40.25 29.31 -2.56
C VAL A 126 -40.21 28.34 -3.73
N ALA A 127 -40.35 27.04 -3.45
CA ALA A 127 -40.30 25.97 -4.44
C ALA A 127 -41.61 25.80 -5.23
N PHE A 128 -42.76 26.02 -4.60
CA PHE A 128 -44.08 25.92 -5.23
C PHE A 128 -44.84 27.23 -5.05
N ASN A 129 -45.53 27.67 -6.11
CA ASN A 129 -46.41 28.83 -6.04
C ASN A 129 -47.76 28.48 -5.38
N GLU A 130 -48.61 29.49 -5.13
CA GLU A 130 -49.94 29.32 -4.52
C GLU A 130 -50.89 28.42 -5.34
N GLN A 131 -50.57 28.16 -6.61
CA GLN A 131 -51.31 27.27 -7.52
C GLN A 131 -50.75 25.84 -7.55
N GLY A 132 -49.74 25.54 -6.72
CA GLY A 132 -49.11 24.23 -6.64
C GLY A 132 -48.15 23.91 -7.79
N GLN A 133 -47.82 24.88 -8.65
CA GLN A 133 -46.86 24.71 -9.74
C GLN A 133 -45.42 24.98 -9.26
N PRO A 134 -44.43 24.21 -9.75
CA PRO A 134 -43.03 24.42 -9.41
C PRO A 134 -42.55 25.78 -9.92
N THR A 135 -41.80 26.50 -9.08
CA THR A 135 -41.16 27.77 -9.47
C THR A 135 -39.83 27.51 -10.18
N ARG A 136 -39.27 28.54 -10.82
CA ARG A 136 -37.90 28.47 -11.38
C ARG A 136 -36.83 28.01 -10.38
N ALA A 137 -37.04 28.26 -9.09
CA ALA A 137 -36.13 27.81 -8.04
C ALA A 137 -36.20 26.29 -7.83
N ALA A 138 -37.40 25.70 -7.85
CA ALA A 138 -37.58 24.25 -7.79
C ALA A 138 -37.10 23.56 -9.06
N GLU A 139 -37.37 24.14 -10.24
CA GLU A 139 -36.91 23.61 -11.52
C GLU A 139 -35.37 23.62 -11.63
N GLY A 140 -34.73 24.72 -11.22
CA GLY A 140 -33.27 24.82 -11.21
C GLY A 140 -32.62 23.83 -10.22
N PHE A 141 -33.25 23.64 -9.05
CA PHE A 141 -32.79 22.67 -8.07
C PHE A 141 -32.97 21.23 -8.54
N ALA A 142 -34.12 20.87 -9.11
CA ALA A 142 -34.37 19.53 -9.64
C ALA A 142 -33.44 19.21 -10.80
N ARG A 143 -33.25 20.16 -11.72
CA ARG A 143 -32.34 20.02 -12.88
C ARG A 143 -30.89 19.79 -12.47
N LYS A 144 -30.44 20.35 -11.34
CA LYS A 144 -29.09 20.10 -10.80
C LYS A 144 -28.85 18.61 -10.50
N PHE A 145 -29.90 17.89 -10.13
CA PHE A 145 -29.85 16.46 -9.79
C PHE A 145 -30.45 15.55 -10.88
N GLY A 146 -30.77 16.11 -12.05
CA GLY A 146 -31.38 15.35 -13.15
C GLY A 146 -32.81 14.86 -12.86
N LEU A 147 -33.47 15.44 -11.85
CA LEU A 147 -34.84 15.11 -11.45
C LEU A 147 -35.82 16.13 -12.06
N GLU A 148 -37.09 15.73 -12.20
CA GLU A 148 -38.17 16.67 -12.50
C GLU A 148 -38.61 17.40 -11.21
N ALA A 149 -39.10 18.65 -11.35
CA ALA A 149 -39.53 19.45 -10.20
C ALA A 149 -40.68 18.81 -9.40
N ASN A 150 -41.46 17.95 -10.05
CA ASN A 150 -42.55 17.19 -9.42
C ASN A 150 -42.07 15.93 -8.69
N ALA A 151 -40.85 15.46 -8.94
CA ALA A 151 -40.27 14.28 -8.29
C ALA A 151 -39.59 14.60 -6.94
N LEU A 152 -39.63 15.87 -6.52
CA LEU A 152 -39.03 16.30 -5.26
C LEU A 152 -39.93 15.97 -4.06
N GLU A 153 -39.34 15.40 -3.00
CA GLU A 153 -40.07 15.07 -1.77
C GLU A 153 -40.33 16.33 -0.93
N ARG A 154 -41.49 16.40 -0.28
CA ARG A 154 -41.84 17.47 0.66
C ARG A 154 -41.71 16.93 2.07
N ARG A 155 -40.84 17.53 2.90
CA ARG A 155 -40.62 17.09 4.28
C ARG A 155 -40.61 18.29 5.23
N SER A 156 -41.33 18.17 6.33
CA SER A 156 -41.30 19.15 7.41
C SER A 156 -40.05 18.92 8.27
N ALA A 157 -39.20 19.94 8.40
CA ALA A 157 -37.98 19.90 9.19
C ALA A 157 -37.74 21.27 9.85
N ASP A 158 -37.28 21.28 11.11
CA ASP A 158 -36.95 22.49 11.87
C ASP A 158 -38.07 23.55 11.94
N GLY A 159 -39.33 23.11 12.01
CA GLY A 159 -40.48 24.02 12.09
C GLY A 159 -40.89 24.69 10.77
N GLY A 160 -40.31 24.27 9.64
CA GLY A 160 -40.69 24.71 8.29
C GLY A 160 -40.86 23.55 7.30
N GLU A 161 -41.52 23.81 6.17
CA GLU A 161 -41.65 22.84 5.08
C GLU A 161 -40.57 23.08 4.03
N TYR A 162 -39.81 22.04 3.70
CA TYR A 162 -38.72 22.08 2.74
C TYR A 162 -38.89 21.00 1.68
N VAL A 163 -38.31 21.26 0.52
CA VAL A 163 -38.27 20.31 -0.59
C VAL A 163 -36.94 19.57 -0.55
N TYR A 164 -36.94 18.26 -0.78
CA TYR A 164 -35.75 17.40 -0.79
C TYR A 164 -35.60 16.73 -2.14
N ALA A 165 -34.38 16.72 -2.67
CA ALA A 165 -34.02 15.88 -3.80
C ALA A 165 -33.47 14.56 -3.27
N ILE A 166 -34.06 13.43 -3.67
CA ILE A 166 -33.55 12.10 -3.36
C ILE A 166 -32.59 11.71 -4.48
N VAL A 167 -31.30 11.78 -4.21
CA VAL A 167 -30.25 11.41 -5.16
C VAL A 167 -29.82 9.99 -4.87
N GLN A 168 -30.05 9.10 -5.83
CA GLN A 168 -29.58 7.71 -5.75
C GLN A 168 -28.22 7.61 -6.42
N HIS A 169 -27.20 7.29 -5.63
CA HIS A 169 -25.88 6.91 -6.11
C HIS A 169 -25.84 5.40 -6.28
N VAL A 170 -26.05 4.96 -7.52
CA VAL A 170 -25.93 3.54 -7.88
C VAL A 170 -24.49 3.08 -7.67
N GLY A 171 -24.32 1.99 -6.93
CA GLY A 171 -23.03 1.40 -6.64
C GLY A 171 -22.35 0.89 -7.91
N ARG A 172 -21.06 1.15 -8.03
CA ARG A 172 -20.22 0.69 -9.15
C ARG A 172 -19.59 -0.67 -8.85
N PRO A 173 -19.23 -1.46 -9.89
CA PRO A 173 -18.50 -2.71 -9.71
C PRO A 173 -17.21 -2.50 -8.91
N ALA A 174 -16.95 -3.38 -7.94
CA ALA A 174 -15.80 -3.26 -7.06
C ALA A 174 -14.46 -3.24 -7.82
N PRO A 175 -14.24 -4.05 -8.87
CA PRO A 175 -13.01 -3.98 -9.65
C PRO A 175 -12.70 -2.62 -10.26
N GLU A 176 -13.72 -1.93 -10.80
CA GLU A 176 -13.54 -0.58 -11.38
C GLU A 176 -13.13 0.43 -10.32
N VAL A 177 -13.86 0.42 -9.20
CA VAL A 177 -13.64 1.34 -8.09
C VAL A 177 -12.27 1.11 -7.44
N LEU A 178 -11.88 -0.15 -7.27
CA LEU A 178 -10.57 -0.52 -6.73
C LEU A 178 -9.45 -0.10 -7.69
N ALA A 179 -9.56 -0.38 -8.99
CA ALA A 179 -8.56 0.02 -9.97
C ALA A 179 -8.31 1.54 -9.98
N GLU A 180 -9.36 2.35 -9.81
CA GLU A 180 -9.26 3.80 -9.72
C GLU A 180 -8.66 4.28 -8.38
N ALA A 181 -9.02 3.65 -7.27
CA ALA A 181 -8.67 4.12 -5.93
C ALA A 181 -7.30 3.62 -5.43
N LEU A 182 -6.83 2.46 -5.89
CA LEU A 182 -5.57 1.84 -5.45
C LEU A 182 -4.33 2.72 -5.64
N PRO A 183 -4.15 3.45 -6.76
CA PRO A 183 -3.06 4.43 -6.88
C PRO A 183 -3.03 5.46 -5.75
N GLY A 184 -4.20 5.90 -5.28
CA GLY A 184 -4.35 6.82 -4.16
C GLY A 184 -3.92 6.21 -2.82
N LEU A 185 -4.28 4.94 -2.58
CA LEU A 185 -3.84 4.20 -1.40
C LEU A 185 -2.31 4.07 -1.36
N ILE A 186 -1.68 3.70 -2.48
CA ILE A 186 -0.20 3.59 -2.56
C ILE A 186 0.45 4.97 -2.31
N ALA A 187 -0.13 6.04 -2.85
CA ALA A 187 0.37 7.41 -2.65
C ALA A 187 0.17 7.95 -1.22
N SER A 188 -0.75 7.38 -0.45
CA SER A 188 -1.01 7.79 0.93
C SER A 188 0.11 7.36 1.89
N ILE A 189 0.90 6.33 1.55
CA ILE A 189 1.99 5.83 2.40
C ILE A 189 3.08 6.91 2.49
N LYS A 190 3.33 7.40 3.70
CA LYS A 190 4.32 8.45 3.96
C LYS A 190 5.59 7.85 4.57
N PHE A 191 6.73 8.34 4.10
CA PHE A 191 8.05 7.95 4.58
C PHE A 191 8.84 9.19 4.95
N ASP A 192 9.65 9.09 6.00
CA ASP A 192 10.51 10.20 6.45
C ASP A 192 11.58 10.55 5.41
N LYS A 193 12.10 9.52 4.72
CA LYS A 193 13.11 9.66 3.67
C LYS A 193 12.61 9.05 2.38
N SER A 194 12.07 9.90 1.52
CA SER A 194 11.65 9.53 0.16
C SER A 194 12.69 9.87 -0.89
N MET A 195 12.70 9.13 -2.00
CA MET A 195 13.49 9.41 -3.19
C MET A 195 12.63 9.31 -4.45
N ARG A 196 13.10 9.95 -5.53
CA ARG A 196 12.57 9.79 -6.89
C ARG A 196 13.54 8.93 -7.68
N TRP A 197 13.06 7.95 -8.44
CA TRP A 197 13.92 6.98 -9.14
C TRP A 197 13.66 6.87 -10.65
N ASN A 198 12.54 7.40 -11.15
CA ASN A 198 12.18 7.36 -12.56
C ASN A 198 11.52 8.68 -13.01
N ALA A 199 11.17 8.75 -14.30
CA ALA A 199 10.58 9.93 -14.93
C ALA A 199 9.18 10.29 -14.38
N SER A 200 8.51 9.37 -13.67
CA SER A 200 7.21 9.65 -13.03
C SER A 200 7.28 10.79 -12.00
N GLY A 201 8.45 11.05 -11.42
CA GLY A 201 8.64 12.08 -10.39
C GLY A 201 8.01 11.74 -9.03
N ILE A 202 7.39 10.56 -8.90
CA ILE A 202 6.78 10.07 -7.66
C ILE A 202 7.88 9.78 -6.62
N ALA A 203 7.60 10.15 -5.38
CA ALA A 203 8.50 9.96 -4.25
C ALA A 203 8.06 8.74 -3.43
N PHE A 204 8.99 7.83 -3.16
CA PHE A 204 8.77 6.64 -2.33
C PHE A 204 10.04 6.34 -1.54
N SER A 205 9.98 5.56 -0.44
CA SER A 205 11.21 5.24 0.31
C SER A 205 12.26 4.56 -0.57
N ARG A 206 11.83 3.64 -1.44
CA ARG A 206 12.69 2.88 -2.36
C ARG A 206 12.03 2.69 -3.72
N PRO A 207 12.80 2.40 -4.77
CA PRO A 207 12.25 2.15 -6.10
C PRO A 207 11.19 1.04 -6.06
N LEU A 208 10.00 1.37 -6.56
CA LEU A 208 8.93 0.42 -6.79
C LEU A 208 9.24 -0.36 -8.07
N ARG A 209 9.14 -1.69 -8.01
CA ARG A 209 9.64 -2.59 -9.05
C ARG A 209 8.54 -3.46 -9.67
N TRP A 210 7.55 -3.88 -8.90
CA TRP A 210 6.39 -4.61 -9.41
C TRP A 210 5.16 -4.33 -8.55
N ILE A 211 3.97 -4.50 -9.13
CA ILE A 211 2.70 -4.45 -8.42
C ILE A 211 1.92 -5.69 -8.80
N VAL A 212 1.45 -6.45 -7.81
CA VAL A 212 0.47 -7.51 -8.05
C VAL A 212 -0.86 -7.01 -7.52
N ALA A 213 -1.91 -7.07 -8.35
CA ALA A 213 -3.26 -6.73 -7.93
C ALA A 213 -4.23 -7.74 -8.52
N LEU A 214 -4.81 -8.58 -7.65
CA LEU A 214 -5.69 -9.67 -8.03
C LEU A 214 -7.07 -9.52 -7.38
N TRP A 215 -8.10 -9.80 -8.18
CA TRP A 215 -9.49 -9.97 -7.79
C TRP A 215 -9.90 -11.40 -8.14
N GLY A 216 -9.95 -12.29 -7.15
CA GLY A 216 -10.08 -13.72 -7.39
C GLY A 216 -8.86 -14.26 -8.14
N SER A 217 -9.07 -14.63 -9.40
CA SER A 217 -8.05 -15.09 -10.35
C SER A 217 -7.73 -14.05 -11.43
N GLU A 218 -8.38 -12.89 -11.42
CA GLU A 218 -8.27 -11.88 -12.46
C GLU A 218 -7.39 -10.71 -12.01
N VAL A 219 -6.64 -10.13 -12.93
CA VAL A 219 -5.78 -8.97 -12.66
C VAL A 219 -6.63 -7.71 -12.61
N LEU A 220 -6.40 -6.86 -11.61
CA LEU A 220 -6.96 -5.51 -11.56
C LEU A 220 -6.01 -4.54 -12.28
N PRO A 221 -6.33 -4.09 -13.50
CA PRO A 221 -5.47 -3.20 -14.28
C PRO A 221 -5.40 -1.79 -13.69
N PHE A 222 -4.21 -1.37 -13.25
CA PHE A 222 -3.90 0.04 -13.00
C PHE A 222 -2.39 0.26 -13.14
N GLU A 223 -1.99 1.52 -13.17
CA GLU A 223 -0.58 1.90 -13.20
C GLU A 223 -0.28 2.88 -12.06
N TYR A 224 0.85 2.68 -11.40
CA TYR A 224 1.37 3.63 -10.42
C TYR A 224 2.89 3.80 -10.59
N ALA A 225 3.36 5.06 -10.63
CA ALA A 225 4.77 5.39 -10.81
C ALA A 225 5.42 4.71 -12.04
N GLN A 226 4.71 4.60 -13.17
CA GLN A 226 5.15 3.89 -14.38
C GLN A 226 5.36 2.37 -14.17
N VAL A 227 4.73 1.80 -13.15
CA VAL A 227 4.72 0.36 -12.90
C VAL A 227 3.27 -0.13 -13.04
N PRO A 228 2.98 -0.95 -14.06
CA PRO A 228 1.66 -1.54 -14.21
C PRO A 228 1.44 -2.65 -13.18
N SER A 229 0.20 -2.83 -12.76
CA SER A 229 -0.23 -4.01 -12.02
C SER A 229 -0.23 -5.24 -12.92
N GLY A 230 0.01 -6.41 -12.32
CA GLY A 230 -0.01 -7.69 -13.02
C GLY A 230 -0.26 -8.87 -12.08
N ALA A 231 0.00 -10.07 -12.60
CA ALA A 231 -0.06 -11.32 -11.85
C ALA A 231 1.33 -11.91 -11.57
N THR A 232 2.40 -11.13 -11.73
CA THR A 232 3.78 -11.63 -11.56
C THR A 232 4.39 -11.08 -10.28
N THR A 233 4.68 -11.97 -9.34
CA THR A 233 5.47 -11.66 -8.14
C THR A 233 6.93 -12.07 -8.34
N ARG A 234 7.80 -11.73 -7.40
CA ARG A 234 9.22 -12.11 -7.42
C ARG A 234 9.56 -13.01 -6.24
N GLY A 235 10.62 -13.81 -6.31
CA GLY A 235 11.11 -14.66 -5.22
C GLY A 235 12.13 -13.96 -4.30
N VAL A 236 12.89 -14.74 -3.53
CA VAL A 236 13.95 -14.23 -2.64
C VAL A 236 15.16 -13.74 -3.45
N ARG A 237 15.71 -12.58 -3.06
CA ARG A 237 16.86 -11.96 -3.77
C ARG A 237 18.09 -12.84 -3.81
N GLY A 238 18.39 -13.55 -2.73
CA GLY A 238 19.55 -14.47 -2.65
C GLY A 238 19.53 -15.59 -3.69
N LEU A 239 18.35 -15.90 -4.23
CA LEU A 239 18.15 -16.91 -5.28
C LEU A 239 17.95 -16.28 -6.67
N GLY A 240 18.38 -15.03 -6.86
CA GLY A 240 18.21 -14.29 -8.11
C GLY A 240 16.84 -13.62 -8.28
N ALA A 241 15.98 -13.65 -7.25
CA ALA A 241 14.61 -13.11 -7.29
C ALA A 241 13.80 -13.59 -8.51
N PRO A 242 13.58 -14.91 -8.66
CA PRO A 242 12.87 -15.47 -9.82
C PRO A 242 11.49 -14.82 -9.98
N GLU A 243 11.10 -14.53 -11.21
CA GLU A 243 9.74 -14.06 -11.51
C GLU A 243 8.78 -15.25 -11.46
N ILE A 244 7.67 -15.08 -10.74
CA ILE A 244 6.68 -16.12 -10.47
C ILE A 244 5.33 -15.59 -10.96
N SER A 245 4.81 -16.20 -12.03
CA SER A 245 3.46 -15.91 -12.52
C SER A 245 2.43 -16.61 -11.63
N LEU A 246 1.41 -15.87 -11.22
CA LEU A 246 0.36 -16.31 -10.31
C LEU A 246 -0.91 -16.60 -11.10
N ALA A 247 -1.52 -17.75 -10.86
CA ALA A 247 -2.84 -18.08 -11.41
C ALA A 247 -3.97 -17.50 -10.55
N ASP A 248 -3.80 -17.50 -9.23
CA ASP A 248 -4.79 -17.05 -8.26
C ASP A 248 -4.12 -16.63 -6.94
N ILE A 249 -4.93 -16.13 -6.00
CA ILE A 249 -4.48 -15.70 -4.67
C ILE A 249 -3.97 -16.88 -3.80
N PRO A 250 -4.58 -18.08 -3.80
CA PRO A 250 -3.98 -19.25 -3.15
C PRO A 250 -2.56 -19.59 -3.64
N ALA A 251 -2.33 -19.54 -4.96
CA ALA A 251 -1.01 -19.75 -5.54
C ALA A 251 0.02 -18.71 -5.08
N TYR A 252 -0.41 -17.48 -4.77
CA TYR A 252 0.46 -16.47 -4.17
C TYR A 252 1.01 -16.92 -2.82
N PHE A 253 0.15 -17.36 -1.90
CA PHE A 253 0.59 -17.81 -0.58
C PHE A 253 1.47 -19.06 -0.66
N ALA A 254 1.11 -20.00 -1.54
CA ALA A 254 1.93 -21.19 -1.79
C ALA A 254 3.31 -20.82 -2.36
N ALA A 255 3.38 -19.86 -3.29
CA ALA A 255 4.64 -19.37 -3.84
C ALA A 255 5.53 -18.72 -2.78
N MET A 256 4.95 -17.93 -1.87
CA MET A 256 5.70 -17.31 -0.77
C MET A 256 6.25 -18.36 0.20
N GLN A 257 5.44 -19.36 0.56
CA GLN A 257 5.87 -20.46 1.43
C GLN A 257 6.99 -21.30 0.78
N ASN A 258 6.86 -21.64 -0.50
CA ASN A 258 7.89 -22.40 -1.26
C ASN A 258 9.22 -21.65 -1.33
N GLN A 259 9.18 -20.32 -1.36
CA GLN A 259 10.35 -19.46 -1.33
C GLN A 259 10.89 -19.21 0.10
N GLY A 260 10.27 -19.79 1.13
CA GLY A 260 10.64 -19.59 2.54
C GLY A 260 10.35 -18.17 3.05
N ILE A 261 9.46 -17.44 2.40
CA ILE A 261 9.11 -16.06 2.74
C ILE A 261 7.98 -16.07 3.77
N VAL A 262 8.30 -15.67 5.00
CA VAL A 262 7.29 -15.43 6.05
C VAL A 262 6.76 -13.99 5.91
N LEU A 263 5.52 -13.87 5.44
CA LEU A 263 4.86 -12.58 5.19
C LEU A 263 4.50 -11.84 6.47
N ASP A 264 3.91 -12.54 7.44
CA ASP A 264 3.46 -11.96 8.70
C ASP A 264 4.66 -11.56 9.60
N PRO A 265 4.82 -10.27 9.93
CA PRO A 265 5.86 -9.80 10.83
C PRO A 265 5.82 -10.47 12.21
N ALA A 266 4.62 -10.76 12.76
CA ALA A 266 4.48 -11.35 14.08
C ALA A 266 4.96 -12.80 14.08
N THR A 267 4.42 -13.63 13.17
CA THR A 267 4.88 -15.01 12.96
C THR A 267 6.39 -15.08 12.69
N ARG A 268 6.93 -14.15 11.90
CA ARG A 268 8.37 -14.07 11.62
C ARG A 268 9.18 -13.78 12.88
N CYS A 269 8.72 -12.84 13.71
CA CYS A 269 9.37 -12.51 14.98
C CYS A 269 9.40 -13.71 15.92
N ASP A 270 8.26 -14.39 16.10
CA ASP A 270 8.14 -15.57 16.98
C ASP A 270 9.04 -16.72 16.50
N THR A 271 9.10 -16.97 15.19
CA THR A 271 9.96 -18.00 14.61
C THR A 271 11.44 -17.71 14.87
N ILE A 272 11.88 -16.45 14.65
CA ILE A 272 13.26 -16.04 14.92
C ILE A 272 13.58 -16.16 16.41
N TRP A 273 12.64 -15.75 17.27
CA TRP A 273 12.84 -15.84 18.72
C TRP A 273 12.98 -17.28 19.20
N ALA A 274 12.14 -18.19 18.70
CA ALA A 274 12.24 -19.62 19.02
C ALA A 274 13.59 -20.23 18.57
N GLN A 275 14.09 -19.85 17.38
CA GLN A 275 15.40 -20.28 16.90
C GLN A 275 16.53 -19.74 17.79
N VAL A 276 16.44 -18.48 18.20
CA VAL A 276 17.43 -17.83 19.07
C VAL A 276 17.44 -18.47 20.46
N GLU A 277 16.28 -18.76 21.05
CA GLU A 277 16.19 -19.47 22.35
C GLU A 277 16.75 -20.89 22.27
N ALA A 278 16.47 -21.63 21.18
CA ALA A 278 17.01 -22.96 20.97
C ALA A 278 18.55 -22.96 20.90
N LEU A 279 19.13 -22.06 20.09
CA LEU A 279 20.58 -21.91 19.95
C LEU A 279 21.24 -21.44 21.25
N ALA A 280 20.60 -20.53 22.00
CA ALA A 280 21.12 -20.08 23.28
C ALA A 280 21.15 -21.20 24.32
N THR A 281 20.11 -22.04 24.34
CA THR A 281 20.04 -23.20 25.24
C THR A 281 21.14 -24.21 24.93
N GLU A 282 21.45 -24.44 23.64
CA GLU A 282 22.52 -25.33 23.20
C GLU A 282 23.90 -24.92 23.75
N VAL A 283 24.16 -23.61 23.82
CA VAL A 283 25.43 -23.06 24.35
C VAL A 283 25.39 -22.77 25.86
N GLY A 284 24.33 -23.16 26.56
CA GLY A 284 24.13 -22.89 28.00
C GLY A 284 23.90 -21.41 28.35
N GLY A 285 23.51 -20.60 27.36
CA GLY A 285 23.17 -19.19 27.52
C GLY A 285 21.66 -18.95 27.72
N ALA A 286 21.29 -17.75 28.14
CA ALA A 286 19.90 -17.32 28.24
C ALA A 286 19.67 -16.03 27.45
N CYS A 287 18.65 -16.03 26.59
CA CYS A 287 18.23 -14.84 25.86
C CYS A 287 17.44 -13.91 26.76
N ARG A 288 17.94 -12.70 26.96
CA ARG A 288 17.21 -11.65 27.68
C ARG A 288 16.67 -10.63 26.67
N PRO A 289 15.36 -10.50 26.48
CA PRO A 289 14.81 -9.42 25.68
C PRO A 289 15.20 -8.08 26.32
N ARG A 290 15.55 -7.11 25.50
CA ARG A 290 15.84 -5.77 25.99
C ARG A 290 14.51 -5.13 26.43
N PRO A 291 14.46 -4.40 27.55
CA PRO A 291 13.25 -3.65 27.88
C PRO A 291 12.89 -2.71 26.72
N GLY A 292 11.71 -2.90 26.13
CA GLY A 292 11.22 -2.19 24.95
C GLY A 292 11.36 -2.92 23.60
N SER A 293 12.02 -4.09 23.52
CA SER A 293 11.92 -4.97 22.36
C SER A 293 10.71 -5.89 22.52
N VAL A 294 9.81 -5.88 21.54
CA VAL A 294 8.59 -6.71 21.49
C VAL A 294 8.91 -8.16 21.86
N GLY A 295 8.18 -8.71 22.83
CA GLY A 295 8.30 -10.11 23.23
C GLY A 295 7.35 -10.50 24.37
N ARG A 296 6.32 -11.27 24.01
CA ARG A 296 5.27 -11.97 24.81
C ARG A 296 3.91 -11.26 24.95
N SER A 297 3.02 -11.56 24.02
CA SER A 297 1.61 -11.83 24.34
C SER A 297 1.48 -13.30 24.76
N HIS A 298 1.88 -13.61 26.00
CA HIS A 298 1.47 -14.86 26.65
C HIS A 298 0.83 -14.51 27.99
N ALA A 299 -0.47 -14.26 27.95
CA ALA A 299 -1.37 -14.42 29.09
C ALA A 299 -2.72 -14.93 28.55
N PRO A 300 -3.22 -16.10 28.99
CA PRO A 300 -4.58 -16.49 28.69
C PRO A 300 -5.52 -15.69 29.58
N GLY A 301 -6.45 -14.96 28.96
CA GLY A 301 -7.62 -14.39 29.62
C GLY A 301 -7.39 -13.03 30.31
N ARG A 302 -7.76 -11.96 29.61
CA ARG A 302 -8.84 -11.03 29.98
C ARG A 302 -8.94 -9.97 28.89
N ALA A 303 -10.17 -9.72 28.46
CA ALA A 303 -10.52 -8.60 27.61
C ALA A 303 -10.12 -7.27 28.28
N THR A 304 -9.95 -6.25 27.44
CA THR A 304 -9.67 -4.83 27.75
C THR A 304 -8.24 -4.51 28.19
N ASP A 305 -7.41 -4.05 27.25
CA ASP A 305 -6.97 -2.65 27.33
C ASP A 305 -6.39 -2.11 26.01
N ARG A 306 -6.87 -0.90 25.70
CA ARG A 306 -6.47 -0.05 24.58
C ARG A 306 -5.20 0.73 24.95
N LEU A 307 -4.43 1.09 23.91
CA LEU A 307 -3.45 2.19 23.87
C LEU A 307 -2.15 2.03 24.67
N ALA A 308 -1.08 1.60 23.97
CA ALA A 308 0.28 2.14 24.16
C ALA A 308 1.22 1.61 23.07
N TRP A 309 1.39 2.35 21.97
CA TRP A 309 2.43 2.11 20.97
C TRP A 309 3.20 3.41 20.72
N HIS A 310 4.26 3.63 21.49
CA HIS A 310 5.24 4.66 21.19
C HIS A 310 6.65 4.14 21.48
N LEU A 311 7.51 4.26 20.45
CA LEU A 311 8.97 4.36 20.49
C LEU A 311 9.77 3.06 20.70
N CYS A 312 10.32 2.52 19.61
CA CYS A 312 11.73 2.11 19.61
C CYS A 312 12.32 1.99 18.20
N GLY A 313 13.18 2.93 17.83
CA GLY A 313 14.03 2.86 16.65
C GLY A 313 15.41 3.41 16.99
N ALA A 314 16.28 2.59 17.58
CA ALA A 314 17.71 2.87 17.67
C ALA A 314 18.48 1.61 18.11
N LEU A 315 19.30 1.05 17.22
CA LEU A 315 20.73 0.81 17.45
C LEU A 315 21.33 -0.07 16.34
N SER A 316 21.95 0.58 15.37
CA SER A 316 23.06 0.02 14.62
C SER A 316 24.07 1.15 14.38
N GLY A 317 25.10 1.21 15.21
CA GLY A 317 26.24 2.12 15.03
C GLY A 317 26.84 2.61 16.33
N SER A 318 27.80 1.84 16.88
CA SER A 318 29.04 2.35 17.48
C SER A 318 29.66 1.29 18.41
N ALA A 319 30.64 0.55 17.90
CA ALA A 319 31.59 -0.20 18.72
C ALA A 319 32.93 -0.30 17.98
N ALA A 320 33.72 0.77 18.08
CA ALA A 320 35.17 0.73 17.87
C ALA A 320 35.80 1.80 18.76
N ARG A 321 36.12 1.45 19.99
CA ARG A 321 37.07 2.20 20.81
C ARG A 321 38.09 1.22 21.36
N GLY A 322 39.30 1.31 20.80
CA GLY A 322 40.46 0.54 21.20
C GLY A 322 40.90 0.90 22.61
N THR A 323 41.27 -0.15 23.34
CA THR A 323 42.03 -0.15 24.57
C THR A 323 43.47 0.30 24.30
N HIS A 324 43.93 1.36 24.93
CA HIS A 324 45.36 1.58 25.16
C HIS A 324 45.62 1.67 26.66
N HIS A 325 46.32 0.65 27.14
CA HIS A 325 46.90 0.53 28.47
C HIS A 325 47.97 1.61 28.68
N ARG A 326 47.94 2.23 29.87
CA ARG A 326 49.08 2.94 30.47
C ARG A 326 49.94 1.92 31.21
N ASP A 327 51.25 2.02 31.04
CA ASP A 327 52.33 1.68 31.99
C ASP A 327 53.52 2.56 31.55
N ALA A 328 54.04 3.52 32.33
CA ALA A 328 54.79 3.41 33.59
C ALA A 328 56.21 2.81 33.43
N ARG A 329 57.14 3.59 32.86
CA ARG A 329 58.48 3.94 33.39
C ARG A 329 59.23 4.84 32.40
#